data_AF-X1SYW0-F1
#
_entry.id   AF-X1SYW0-F1
#
_cell.length_a   1.000
_cell.length_b   1.000
_cell.length_c   1.000
_cell.angle_alpha   90.00
_cell.angle_beta   90.00
_cell.angle_gamma   90.00
#
_symmetry.space_group_name_H-M   'P 1'
#
loop_
_entity.id
_entity.type
_entity.pdbx_description
1 polymer ?
#
loop_
_entity_poly.entity_id
_entity_poly.type
_entity_poly.pdbx_seq_one_letter_code
_entity_poly.pdbx_strand_id
1 'polypeptide(L)'
;MTRYVGIGTPTWIGFWNYSFLVKDELFWTSLYNITYYLVFAVPLGFAVGLSLALIMNFRVKEKSIYRTIIYFPAILPMFASTFIWLWMFNPQLGIINALLGYVGIDGPGWIG
;
A
#
# COMPACT_ATOMS: atom_id res chain seq x y z
N MET A 1 1.72 26.22 17.94
CA MET A 1 1.64 26.09 16.47
C MET A 1 1.11 27.37 15.87
N THR A 2 1.52 27.74 14.66
CA THR A 2 1.13 29.00 14.02
C THR A 2 0.07 28.79 12.94
N ARG A 3 -0.88 29.72 12.78
CA ARG A 3 -1.75 29.77 11.60
C ARG A 3 -0.95 30.45 10.50
N TYR A 4 -0.61 29.68 9.46
CA TYR A 4 0.14 30.17 8.31
C TYR A 4 -0.69 29.97 7.04
N VAL A 5 -0.97 31.05 6.33
CA VAL A 5 -1.85 31.05 5.14
C VAL A 5 -1.00 31.08 3.85
N GLY A 6 0.28 30.71 3.93
CA GLY A 6 1.21 30.74 2.79
C GLY A 6 1.82 32.12 2.50
N ILE A 7 1.16 33.21 2.90
CA ILE A 7 1.63 34.60 2.78
C ILE A 7 1.35 35.33 4.12
N GLY A 8 2.36 35.98 4.70
CA GLY A 8 2.26 36.79 5.93
C GLY A 8 3.02 36.23 7.14
N THR A 9 3.06 36.99 8.24
CA THR A 9 3.75 36.55 9.47
C THR A 9 2.95 35.46 10.20
N PRO A 10 3.57 34.32 10.54
CA PRO A 10 2.88 33.22 11.20
C PRO A 10 2.37 33.66 12.58
N THR A 11 1.04 33.58 12.80
CA THR A 11 0.42 33.96 14.08
C THR A 11 0.39 32.75 15.01
N TRP A 12 0.97 32.86 16.20
CA TRP A 12 0.98 31.77 17.18
C TRP A 12 -0.43 31.57 17.77
N ILE A 13 -1.04 30.42 17.48
CA ILE A 13 -2.41 30.07 17.91
C ILE A 13 -2.43 28.93 18.94
N GLY A 14 -1.30 28.65 19.59
CA GLY A 14 -1.22 27.61 20.62
C GLY A 14 -1.57 26.21 20.09
N PHE A 15 -2.45 25.49 20.82
CA PHE A 15 -2.93 24.12 20.52
C PHE A 15 -4.29 24.08 19.81
N TRP A 16 -4.80 25.22 19.35
CA TRP A 16 -6.16 25.32 18.82
C TRP A 16 -6.43 24.35 17.65
N ASN A 17 -5.46 24.18 16.74
CA ASN A 17 -5.56 23.23 15.62
C ASN A 17 -5.79 21.78 16.07
N TYR A 18 -5.17 21.34 17.16
CA TYR A 18 -5.32 19.97 17.65
C TYR A 18 -6.68 19.76 18.30
N SER A 19 -7.17 20.75 19.06
CA SER A 19 -8.52 20.70 19.64
C SER A 19 -9.63 20.68 18.59
N PHE A 20 -9.38 21.28 17.42
CA PHE A 20 -10.28 21.24 16.28
C PHE A 20 -10.24 19.87 15.58
N LEU A 21 -9.05 19.33 15.30
CA LEU A 21 -8.88 18.01 14.66
C LEU A 21 -9.50 16.87 15.48
N VAL A 22 -9.38 16.91 16.81
CA VAL A 22 -9.95 15.89 17.71
C VAL A 22 -11.49 15.87 17.66
N LYS A 23 -12.13 16.96 17.24
CA LYS A 23 -13.60 17.03 17.07
C LYS A 23 -14.07 16.69 15.66
N ASP A 24 -13.14 16.50 14.72
CA ASP A 24 -13.44 16.21 13.34
C ASP A 24 -13.68 14.70 13.15
N GLU A 25 -14.85 14.33 12.68
CA GLU A 25 -15.23 12.93 12.42
C GLU A 25 -14.39 12.33 11.27
N LEU A 26 -13.96 13.14 10.30
CA LEU A 26 -13.09 12.70 9.22
C LEU A 26 -11.70 12.31 9.74
N PHE A 27 -11.21 13.00 10.77
CA PHE A 27 -9.93 12.66 11.40
C PHE A 27 -9.98 11.26 12.03
N TRP A 28 -11.02 10.98 12.81
CA TRP A 28 -11.20 9.67 13.43
C TRP A 28 -11.47 8.56 12.41
N THR A 29 -12.25 8.85 11.37
CA THR A 29 -12.51 7.90 10.28
C THR A 29 -11.22 7.55 9.54
N SER A 30 -10.41 8.54 9.21
CA SER A 30 -9.11 8.33 8.54
C SER A 30 -8.13 7.57 9.43
N LEU A 31 -8.09 7.90 10.72
CA LEU A 31 -7.25 7.22 11.70
C LEU A 31 -7.66 5.75 11.87
N TYR A 32 -8.95 5.47 11.93
CA TYR A 32 -9.49 4.12 11.98
C TYR A 32 -9.13 3.34 10.71
N ASN A 33 -9.34 3.91 9.53
CA ASN A 33 -9.03 3.25 8.25
C ASN A 33 -7.54 2.91 8.13
N ILE A 34 -6.65 3.84 8.50
CA ILE A 34 -5.19 3.60 8.49
C ILE A 34 -4.83 2.54 9.51
N THR A 35 -5.38 2.61 10.73
CA THR A 35 -5.08 1.65 11.79
C THR A 35 -5.56 0.25 11.41
N TYR A 36 -6.79 0.14 10.89
CA TYR A 36 -7.35 -1.09 10.35
C TYR A 36 -6.42 -1.66 9.27
N TYR A 37 -6.05 -0.85 8.27
CA TYR A 37 -5.12 -1.28 7.23
C TYR A 37 -3.79 -1.79 7.80
N LEU A 38 -3.17 -1.05 8.74
CA LEU A 38 -1.90 -1.43 9.35
C LEU A 38 -1.98 -2.73 10.16
N VAL A 39 -3.08 -2.94 10.89
CA VAL A 39 -3.29 -4.15 11.71
C VAL A 39 -3.31 -5.41 10.86
N PHE A 40 -3.75 -5.34 9.59
CA PHE A 40 -3.68 -6.48 8.67
C PHE A 40 -2.41 -6.50 7.85
N ALA A 41 -2.00 -5.36 7.29
CA ALA A 41 -0.86 -5.27 6.39
C ALA A 41 0.46 -5.65 7.08
N VAL A 42 0.67 -5.23 8.33
CA VAL A 42 1.92 -5.47 9.05
C VAL A 42 2.11 -6.96 9.39
N PRO A 43 1.16 -7.66 10.03
CA PRO A 43 1.32 -9.10 10.31
C PRO A 43 1.40 -9.94 9.05
N LEU A 44 0.63 -9.63 8.00
CA LEU A 44 0.69 -10.35 6.73
C LEU A 44 2.05 -10.17 6.06
N GLY A 45 2.55 -8.93 5.97
CA GLY A 45 3.88 -8.65 5.42
C GLY A 45 4.98 -9.36 6.20
N PHE A 46 4.89 -9.36 7.53
CA PHE A 46 5.84 -10.06 8.39
C PHE A 46 5.77 -11.59 8.20
N ALA A 47 4.57 -12.17 8.15
CA ALA A 47 4.36 -13.59 7.93
C ALA A 47 4.91 -14.05 6.57
N VAL A 48 4.67 -13.28 5.50
CA VAL A 48 5.20 -13.57 4.16
C VAL A 48 6.73 -13.46 4.16
N GLY A 49 7.29 -12.38 4.72
CA GLY A 49 8.74 -12.19 4.78
C GLY A 49 9.44 -13.30 5.57
N LEU A 50 8.86 -13.70 6.71
CA LEU A 50 9.38 -14.78 7.55
C LEU A 50 9.25 -16.14 6.85
N SER A 51 8.14 -16.40 6.18
CA SER A 51 7.94 -17.63 5.39
C SER A 51 8.98 -17.75 4.27
N LEU A 52 9.20 -16.67 3.51
CA LEU A 52 10.23 -16.62 2.47
C LEU A 52 11.63 -16.82 3.05
N ALA A 53 11.94 -16.18 4.18
CA ALA A 53 13.22 -16.34 4.86
C ALA A 53 13.46 -17.80 5.31
N LEU A 54 12.45 -18.47 5.85
CA LEU A 54 12.52 -19.88 6.25
C LEU A 54 12.72 -20.79 5.02
N ILE A 55 11.98 -20.57 3.94
CA ILE A 55 12.13 -21.33 2.68
C ILE A 55 13.56 -21.21 2.14
N MET A 56 14.14 -20.00 2.19
CA MET A 56 15.52 -19.76 1.75
C MET A 56 16.59 -20.34 2.68
N ASN A 57 16.25 -20.61 3.94
CA ASN A 57 17.19 -21.19 4.90
C ASN A 57 17.39 -22.71 4.68
N PHE A 58 16.39 -23.41 4.15
CA PHE A 58 16.60 -24.76 3.64
C PHE A 58 17.66 -24.69 2.53
N ARG A 59 18.51 -25.72 2.39
CA ARG A 59 19.63 -25.74 1.44
C ARG A 59 19.16 -25.73 -0.02
N VAL A 60 18.64 -24.60 -0.49
CA VAL A 60 18.25 -24.39 -1.87
C VAL A 60 19.54 -24.37 -2.69
N LYS A 61 19.70 -25.38 -3.55
CA LYS A 61 20.91 -25.61 -4.36
C LYS A 61 21.32 -24.38 -5.19
N GLU A 62 20.37 -23.52 -5.56
CA GLU A 62 20.59 -22.37 -6.44
C GLU A 62 20.17 -21.03 -5.81
N LYS A 63 20.80 -20.65 -4.70
CA LYS A 63 20.50 -19.42 -3.93
C LYS A 63 20.47 -18.11 -4.75
N SER A 64 21.16 -18.07 -5.90
CA SER A 64 21.28 -16.86 -6.73
C SER A 64 19.96 -16.50 -7.44
N ILE A 65 19.29 -17.47 -8.07
CA ILE A 65 18.06 -17.23 -8.84
C ILE A 65 16.91 -16.79 -7.92
N TYR A 66 16.77 -17.44 -6.76
CA TYR A 66 15.75 -17.08 -5.78
C TYR A 66 15.92 -15.66 -5.24
N ARG A 67 17.17 -15.22 -4.98
CA ARG A 67 17.44 -13.84 -4.58
C ARG A 67 17.00 -12.86 -5.68
N THR A 68 17.38 -13.11 -6.93
CA THR A 68 17.02 -12.22 -8.04
C THR A 68 15.51 -12.06 -8.17
N ILE A 69 14.74 -13.15 -8.12
CA ILE A 69 13.27 -13.10 -8.24
C ILE A 69 12.63 -12.34 -7.06
N ILE A 70 13.07 -12.61 -5.83
CA ILE A 70 12.51 -11.95 -4.63
C ILE A 70 12.85 -10.45 -4.59
N TYR A 71 14.06 -10.07 -5.02
CA TYR A 71 14.49 -8.67 -5.04
C TYR A 71 14.02 -7.91 -6.29
N PHE A 72 13.66 -8.60 -7.37
CA PHE A 72 13.18 -7.98 -8.61
C PHE A 72 12.07 -6.94 -8.39
N PRO A 73 10.96 -7.24 -7.68
CA PRO A 73 9.91 -6.26 -7.46
C PRO A 73 10.36 -5.10 -6.56
N ALA A 74 11.31 -5.32 -5.65
CA ALA A 74 11.79 -4.29 -4.73
C ALA A 74 12.73 -3.26 -5.38
N ILE A 75 13.35 -3.63 -6.51
CA ILE A 75 14.22 -2.72 -7.28
C ILE A 75 13.40 -1.76 -8.15
N LEU A 76 12.15 -2.13 -8.48
CA LEU A 76 11.27 -1.26 -9.25
C LEU A 76 10.88 -0.03 -8.43
N PRO A 77 10.99 1.18 -9.00
CA PRO A 77 10.49 2.38 -8.35
C PRO A 77 8.99 2.24 -8.04
N MET A 78 8.58 2.70 -6.85
CA MET A 78 7.19 2.61 -6.42
C MET A 78 6.23 3.23 -7.44
N PHE A 79 6.59 4.39 -8.01
CA PHE A 79 5.75 5.04 -9.03
C PHE A 79 5.54 4.17 -10.27
N ALA A 80 6.58 3.46 -10.72
CA ALA A 80 6.50 2.59 -11.90
C ALA A 80 5.65 1.35 -11.61
N SER A 81 5.80 0.77 -10.42
CA SER A 81 4.97 -0.33 -9.95
C SER A 81 3.48 0.05 -9.96
N THR A 82 3.13 1.28 -9.54
CA THR A 82 1.74 1.76 -9.59
C THR A 82 1.16 1.71 -11.00
N PHE A 83 1.91 2.14 -12.03
CA PHE A 83 1.42 2.06 -13.42
C PHE A 83 1.19 0.63 -13.89
N ILE A 84 2.08 -0.30 -13.50
CA ILE A 84 1.91 -1.73 -13.80
C ILE A 84 0.62 -2.24 -13.15
N TRP A 85 0.39 -1.92 -11.87
CA TRP A 85 -0.83 -2.31 -11.17
C TRP A 85 -2.09 -1.72 -11.80
N LEU A 86 -2.09 -0.43 -12.16
CA LEU A 86 -3.21 0.23 -12.84
C LEU A 86 -3.55 -0.44 -14.17
N TRP A 87 -2.54 -0.86 -14.93
CA TRP A 87 -2.74 -1.60 -16.17
C TRP A 87 -3.26 -3.02 -15.91
N MET A 88 -2.68 -3.73 -14.94
CA MET A 88 -3.06 -5.11 -14.60
C MET A 88 -4.50 -5.22 -14.09
N PHE A 89 -4.94 -4.26 -13.29
CA PHE A 89 -6.29 -4.16 -12.72
C PHE A 89 -7.26 -3.38 -13.61
N ASN A 90 -6.85 -3.01 -14.85
CA ASN A 90 -7.75 -2.34 -15.78
C ASN A 90 -9.00 -3.21 -16.05
N PRO A 91 -10.22 -2.66 -15.93
CA PRO A 91 -11.43 -3.48 -16.04
C PRO A 91 -11.64 -4.14 -17.41
N GLN A 92 -11.18 -3.51 -18.49
CA GLN A 92 -11.48 -3.90 -19.88
C GLN A 92 -10.39 -4.76 -20.51
N LEU A 93 -9.12 -4.40 -20.30
CA LEU A 93 -7.97 -5.06 -20.95
C LEU A 93 -6.95 -5.58 -19.93
N GLY A 94 -7.25 -5.53 -18.63
CA GLY A 94 -6.35 -5.96 -17.57
C GLY A 94 -6.17 -7.47 -17.53
N ILE A 95 -4.92 -7.91 -17.34
CA ILE A 95 -4.58 -9.33 -17.28
C ILE A 95 -5.29 -10.03 -16.12
N ILE A 96 -5.59 -9.33 -15.02
CA ILE A 96 -6.26 -9.90 -13.86
C ILE A 96 -7.70 -10.27 -14.19
N ASN A 97 -8.44 -9.37 -14.84
CA ASN A 97 -9.82 -9.63 -15.25
C ASN A 97 -9.88 -10.70 -16.36
N ALA A 98 -8.90 -10.73 -17.26
CA ALA A 98 -8.79 -11.82 -18.25
C ALA A 98 -8.56 -13.18 -17.57
N LEU A 99 -7.68 -13.25 -16.56
CA LEU A 99 -7.45 -14.46 -15.76
C LEU A 99 -8.68 -14.89 -14.96
N LEU A 100 -9.40 -13.94 -14.36
CA LEU A 100 -10.67 -14.20 -13.67
C LEU A 100 -11.75 -14.73 -14.62
N GLY A 101 -11.80 -14.19 -15.85
CA GLY A 101 -12.70 -14.65 -16.90
C GLY A 101 -12.46 -16.11 -17.32
N TYR A 102 -11.22 -16.60 -17.31
CA TYR A 102 -10.93 -18.02 -17.54
C TYR A 102 -11.53 -18.95 -16.46
N VAL A 103 -11.75 -18.43 -15.26
CA VAL A 103 -12.38 -19.16 -14.14
C VAL A 103 -13.89 -18.85 -14.06
N GLY A 104 -14.45 -18.12 -15.04
CA GLY A 104 -15.87 -17.79 -15.14
C GLY A 104 -16.33 -16.65 -14.23
N ILE A 105 -15.40 -15.83 -13.73
CA ILE A 105 -15.71 -14.67 -12.90
C ILE A 105 -15.64 -13.41 -13.76
N ASP A 106 -16.76 -12.69 -13.88
CA ASP A 106 -16.75 -11.33 -14.45
C ASP A 106 -15.95 -10.42 -13.51
N GLY A 107 -14.80 -9.96 -14.01
CA GLY A 107 -13.86 -9.19 -13.20
C GLY A 107 -14.46 -7.86 -12.74
N PRO A 108 -14.43 -7.53 -11.43
CA PRO A 108 -15.01 -6.29 -10.93
C PRO A 108 -14.23 -5.06 -11.40
N GLY A 109 -14.89 -3.90 -11.38
CA GLY A 109 -14.27 -2.59 -11.64
C GLY A 109 -13.37 -2.15 -10.49
N TRP A 110 -12.16 -2.71 -10.41
CA TRP A 110 -11.22 -2.50 -9.29
C TRP A 110 -10.86 -1.02 -9.06
N ILE A 111 -10.88 -0.21 -10.12
CA ILE A 111 -10.39 1.17 -10.12
C ILE A 111 -11.44 2.15 -10.68
N GLY A 112 -12.70 1.72 -10.81
CA GLY A 112 -13.80 2.48 -11.40
C GLY A 112 -14.95 1.59 -11.83
#